data_AF-A0A959K093-F1
#
_entry.id   AF-A0A959K093-F1
#
_cell.length_a   1.000
_cell.length_b   1.000
_cell.length_c   1.000
_cell.angle_alpha   90.00
_cell.angle_beta   90.00
_cell.angle_gamma   90.00
#
_symmetry.space_group_name_H-M   'P 1'
#
loop_
_entity.id
_entity.type
_entity.pdbx_description
1 polymer ?
#
loop_
_entity_poly.entity_id
_entity_poly.type
_entity_poly.pdbx_seq_one_letter_code
_entity_poly.pdbx_strand_id
1 'polypeptide(L)'
;RTGPLSQVWFRGETPACFCSHCVSRNQQKGINPDRARTGYRKMHEFMQQVKSKTWNSTDTVNINLWRFLQQYPEILAWNYEWFLADEEIQQELYIRVKKIKAEAVVGRHVDHQRSSWDPFYRSAISYGQMAEYADFIKPILYHDVFGPRLRYWVIERWQQLAFNDFSEEQTLEYFYEMMGYDEPSRVSLDRLEAEGMGPEYVYGETKRCVENVAGKAKVIPGIGIDVLWHGGDQQPFHSDPLRLQKAIYRAIEAGADGLLASREYDEMRFSSLRAFGDAVRQLMP
;
A
#
# COMPACT_ATOMS: atom_id res chain seq x y z
N ARG A 1 2.13 4.77 -4.75
CA ARG A 1 1.41 5.02 -6.03
C ARG A 1 0.58 3.79 -6.37
N THR A 2 -0.66 3.95 -6.83
CA THR A 2 -1.56 2.83 -7.12
C THR A 2 -1.77 2.68 -8.63
N GLY A 3 -2.15 1.47 -9.06
CA GLY A 3 -2.49 1.19 -10.45
C GLY A 3 -3.80 1.88 -10.91
N PRO A 4 -4.07 1.87 -12.23
CA PRO A 4 -5.27 2.48 -12.80
C PRO A 4 -6.58 1.86 -12.29
N LEU A 5 -6.57 0.57 -11.91
CA LEU A 5 -7.76 -0.06 -11.34
C LEU A 5 -8.10 0.50 -9.96
N SER A 6 -7.12 0.71 -9.08
CA SER A 6 -7.36 1.32 -7.76
C SER A 6 -7.86 2.77 -7.90
N GLN A 7 -7.41 3.51 -8.91
CA GLN A 7 -7.86 4.89 -9.18
C GLN A 7 -9.34 4.91 -9.58
N VAL A 8 -9.75 4.08 -10.52
CA VAL A 8 -11.14 4.07 -10.98
C VAL A 8 -12.05 3.48 -9.91
N TRP A 9 -11.72 2.29 -9.41
CA TRP A 9 -12.62 1.51 -8.57
C TRP A 9 -12.81 2.13 -7.18
N PHE A 10 -11.71 2.50 -6.51
CA PHE A 10 -11.77 3.00 -5.14
C PHE A 10 -11.90 4.51 -5.03
N ARG A 11 -11.74 5.27 -6.13
CA ARG A 11 -11.76 6.74 -6.08
C ARG A 11 -12.66 7.39 -7.11
N GLY A 12 -13.17 6.64 -8.09
CA GLY A 12 -13.91 7.19 -9.21
C GLY A 12 -13.07 8.19 -10.02
N GLU A 13 -11.74 8.01 -10.07
CA GLU A 13 -10.84 8.87 -10.82
C GLU A 13 -10.71 8.39 -12.27
N THR A 14 -10.33 9.29 -13.17
CA THR A 14 -10.04 8.92 -14.56
C THR A 14 -8.78 8.04 -14.61
N PRO A 15 -8.82 6.87 -15.28
CA PRO A 15 -7.68 5.96 -15.34
C PRO A 15 -6.54 6.56 -16.16
N ALA A 16 -5.32 6.44 -15.64
CA ALA A 16 -4.11 6.96 -16.28
C ALA A 16 -3.33 5.87 -17.07
N CYS A 17 -2.15 6.26 -17.57
CA CYS A 17 -1.17 5.37 -18.23
C CYS A 17 -1.63 4.76 -19.56
N PHE A 18 -2.23 5.60 -20.41
CA PHE A 18 -2.58 5.30 -21.81
C PHE A 18 -1.73 6.09 -22.84
N CYS A 19 -0.50 6.49 -22.46
CA CYS A 19 0.42 7.12 -23.39
C CYS A 19 0.94 6.12 -24.45
N SER A 20 1.60 6.61 -25.49
CA SER A 20 2.14 5.78 -26.59
C SER A 20 3.08 4.68 -26.10
N HIS A 21 3.87 4.92 -25.05
CA HIS A 21 4.76 3.91 -24.46
C HIS A 21 3.99 2.77 -23.79
N CYS A 22 2.98 3.08 -22.97
CA CYS A 22 2.15 2.06 -22.33
C CYS A 22 1.35 1.27 -23.37
N VAL A 23 0.82 1.93 -24.40
CA VAL A 23 0.13 1.30 -25.54
C VAL A 23 1.06 0.32 -26.25
N SER A 24 2.25 0.78 -26.68
CA SER A 24 3.22 -0.06 -27.39
C SER A 24 3.62 -1.27 -26.55
N ARG A 25 3.93 -1.07 -25.27
CA ARG A 25 4.31 -2.15 -24.35
C ARG A 25 3.22 -3.22 -24.25
N ASN A 26 1.99 -2.81 -24.00
CA ASN A 26 0.88 -3.73 -23.82
C ASN A 26 0.52 -4.47 -25.11
N GLN A 27 0.59 -3.80 -26.27
CA GLN A 27 0.39 -4.44 -27.59
C GLN A 27 1.42 -5.53 -27.85
N GLN A 28 2.69 -5.29 -27.54
CA GLN A 28 3.76 -6.30 -27.68
C GLN A 28 3.53 -7.54 -26.82
N LYS A 29 2.75 -7.40 -25.74
CA LYS A 29 2.34 -8.49 -24.84
C LYS A 29 0.96 -9.08 -25.18
N GLY A 30 0.39 -8.72 -26.33
CA GLY A 30 -0.91 -9.22 -26.78
C GLY A 30 -2.12 -8.62 -26.06
N ILE A 31 -1.92 -7.58 -25.23
CA ILE A 31 -3.00 -6.90 -24.52
C ILE A 31 -3.58 -5.83 -25.44
N ASN A 32 -4.88 -5.91 -25.73
CA ASN A 32 -5.56 -4.98 -26.63
C ASN A 32 -5.81 -3.62 -25.93
N PRO A 33 -5.15 -2.52 -26.36
CA PRO A 33 -5.30 -1.22 -25.71
C PRO A 33 -6.68 -0.59 -25.89
N ASP A 34 -7.33 -0.82 -27.02
CA ASP A 34 -8.66 -0.25 -27.28
C ASP A 34 -9.72 -0.91 -26.41
N ARG A 35 -9.58 -2.22 -26.18
CA ARG A 35 -10.42 -2.93 -25.21
C ARG A 35 -10.14 -2.51 -23.78
N ALA A 36 -8.88 -2.33 -23.39
CA ALA A 36 -8.52 -1.78 -22.08
C ALA A 36 -9.16 -0.39 -21.89
N ARG A 37 -8.97 0.54 -22.82
CA ARG A 37 -9.59 1.88 -22.80
C ARG A 37 -11.11 1.80 -22.69
N THR A 38 -11.73 0.93 -23.48
CA THR A 38 -13.19 0.76 -23.46
C THR A 38 -13.69 0.25 -22.11
N GLY A 39 -13.05 -0.79 -21.56
CA GLY A 39 -13.40 -1.34 -20.26
C GLY A 39 -13.25 -0.32 -19.14
N TYR A 40 -12.10 0.35 -19.08
CA TYR A 40 -11.83 1.40 -18.10
C TYR A 40 -12.76 2.60 -18.23
N ARG A 41 -13.08 3.04 -19.45
CA ARG A 41 -14.05 4.14 -19.67
C ARG A 41 -15.43 3.76 -19.16
N LYS A 42 -15.94 2.57 -19.50
CA LYS A 42 -17.24 2.08 -19.03
C LYS A 42 -17.28 1.94 -17.51
N MET A 43 -16.23 1.38 -16.91
CA MET A 43 -16.10 1.27 -15.46
C MET A 43 -16.08 2.66 -14.80
N HIS A 44 -15.32 3.62 -15.35
CA HIS A 44 -15.28 4.98 -14.85
C HIS A 44 -16.64 5.68 -14.95
N GLU A 45 -17.34 5.58 -16.09
CA GLU A 45 -18.69 6.10 -16.27
C GLU A 45 -19.67 5.52 -15.23
N PHE A 46 -19.60 4.20 -14.99
CA PHE A 46 -20.36 3.56 -13.93
C PHE A 46 -20.00 4.12 -12.54
N MET A 47 -18.72 4.28 -12.21
CA MET A 47 -18.31 4.85 -10.92
C MET A 47 -18.74 6.31 -10.76
N GLN A 48 -18.87 7.09 -11.84
CA GLN A 48 -19.48 8.43 -11.77
C GLN A 48 -20.97 8.36 -11.44
N GLN A 49 -21.69 7.38 -11.99
CA GLN A 49 -23.09 7.14 -11.63
C GLN A 49 -23.22 6.69 -10.18
N VAL A 50 -22.29 5.84 -9.70
CA VAL A 50 -22.20 5.45 -8.28
C VAL A 50 -22.04 6.70 -7.39
N LYS A 51 -21.05 7.53 -7.70
CA LYS A 51 -20.78 8.77 -6.96
C LYS A 51 -21.96 9.75 -6.95
N SER A 52 -22.73 9.82 -8.04
CA SER A 52 -23.89 10.72 -8.17
C SER A 52 -25.21 10.10 -7.73
N LYS A 53 -25.22 8.84 -7.25
CA LYS A 53 -26.43 8.13 -6.82
C LYS A 53 -27.47 7.93 -7.93
N THR A 54 -27.02 7.78 -9.17
CA THR A 54 -27.89 7.57 -10.35
C THR A 54 -27.65 6.23 -11.07
N TRP A 55 -26.86 5.33 -10.49
CA TRP A 55 -26.56 4.04 -11.11
C TRP A 55 -27.78 3.11 -11.06
N ASN A 56 -27.85 2.17 -12.00
CA ASN A 56 -28.84 1.10 -11.92
C ASN A 56 -28.48 0.14 -10.78
N SER A 57 -29.29 0.14 -9.72
CA SER A 57 -29.09 -0.67 -8.51
C SER A 57 -29.74 -2.06 -8.57
N THR A 58 -30.04 -2.58 -9.76
CA THR A 58 -30.54 -3.97 -9.93
C THR A 58 -29.48 -4.99 -9.49
N ASP A 59 -28.21 -4.67 -9.68
CA ASP A 59 -27.06 -5.41 -9.14
C ASP A 59 -26.25 -4.50 -8.20
N THR A 60 -25.52 -5.11 -7.27
CA THR A 60 -24.57 -4.40 -6.40
C THR A 60 -23.41 -3.81 -7.19
N VAL A 61 -22.71 -2.85 -6.58
CA VAL A 61 -21.50 -2.27 -7.18
C VAL A 61 -20.45 -3.37 -7.44
N ASN A 62 -20.23 -4.25 -6.47
CA ASN A 62 -19.29 -5.37 -6.60
C ASN A 62 -19.64 -6.35 -7.74
N ILE A 63 -20.92 -6.69 -7.97
CA ILE A 63 -21.29 -7.54 -9.10
C ILE A 63 -20.99 -6.85 -10.44
N ASN A 64 -21.16 -5.53 -10.52
CA ASN A 64 -20.77 -4.78 -11.71
C ASN A 64 -19.25 -4.75 -11.93
N LEU A 65 -18.42 -4.70 -10.88
CA LEU A 65 -16.97 -4.89 -11.01
C LEU A 65 -16.65 -6.18 -11.74
N TRP A 66 -17.16 -7.31 -11.24
CA TRP A 66 -16.90 -8.62 -11.84
C TRP A 66 -17.38 -8.70 -13.29
N ARG A 67 -18.50 -8.05 -13.62
CA ARG A 67 -18.99 -7.94 -14.99
C ARG A 67 -18.00 -7.20 -15.89
N PHE A 68 -17.46 -6.06 -15.45
CA PHE A 68 -16.46 -5.33 -16.23
C PHE A 68 -15.18 -6.15 -16.40
N LEU A 69 -14.68 -6.82 -15.35
CA LEU A 69 -13.47 -7.63 -15.43
C LEU A 69 -13.64 -8.84 -16.36
N GLN A 70 -14.83 -9.47 -16.39
CA GLN A 70 -15.13 -10.59 -17.31
C GLN A 70 -15.28 -10.12 -18.76
N GLN A 71 -15.96 -9.00 -18.99
CA GLN A 71 -16.15 -8.46 -20.34
C GLN A 71 -14.87 -7.85 -20.92
N TYR A 72 -14.02 -7.29 -20.06
CA TYR A 72 -12.78 -6.60 -20.41
C TYR A 72 -11.64 -7.08 -19.51
N PRO A 73 -11.16 -8.33 -19.69
CA PRO A 73 -10.03 -8.86 -18.91
C PRO A 73 -8.76 -8.03 -19.09
N GLU A 74 -8.68 -7.24 -20.17
CA GLU A 74 -7.61 -6.27 -20.38
C GLU A 74 -7.50 -5.24 -19.25
N ILE A 75 -8.56 -4.99 -18.45
CA ILE A 75 -8.48 -4.14 -17.25
C ILE A 75 -7.45 -4.70 -16.27
N LEU A 76 -7.53 -6.00 -15.96
CA LEU A 76 -6.60 -6.67 -15.05
C LEU A 76 -5.21 -6.74 -15.65
N ALA A 77 -5.10 -7.14 -16.92
CA ALA A 77 -3.81 -7.23 -17.61
C ALA A 77 -3.09 -5.88 -17.65
N TRP A 78 -3.81 -4.80 -17.96
CA TRP A 78 -3.26 -3.44 -18.00
C TRP A 78 -2.85 -2.94 -16.61
N ASN A 79 -3.64 -3.26 -15.58
CA ASN A 79 -3.29 -2.92 -14.20
C ASN A 79 -2.03 -3.67 -13.73
N TYR A 80 -1.92 -4.95 -14.08
CA TYR A 80 -0.75 -5.75 -13.75
C TYR A 80 0.51 -5.25 -14.47
N GLU A 81 0.40 -4.93 -15.76
CA GLU A 81 1.50 -4.37 -16.54
C GLU A 81 1.99 -3.02 -16.03
N TRP A 82 1.10 -2.23 -15.40
CA TRP A 82 1.49 -1.00 -14.74
C TRP A 82 2.44 -1.25 -13.56
N PHE A 83 2.17 -2.29 -12.75
CA PHE A 83 3.05 -2.68 -11.65
C PHE A 83 4.34 -3.31 -12.15
N LEU A 84 4.27 -4.19 -13.16
CA LEU A 84 5.46 -4.80 -13.74
C LEU A 84 6.43 -3.77 -14.35
N ALA A 85 5.90 -2.73 -15.00
CA ALA A 85 6.74 -1.65 -15.52
C ALA A 85 7.53 -0.93 -14.42
N ASP A 86 6.98 -0.77 -13.22
CA ASP A 86 7.70 -0.21 -12.07
C ASP A 86 8.77 -1.17 -11.56
N GLU A 87 8.48 -2.47 -11.47
CA GLU A 87 9.45 -3.49 -11.05
C GLU A 87 10.60 -3.68 -12.04
N GLU A 88 10.34 -3.64 -13.35
CA GLU A 88 11.40 -3.73 -14.38
C GLU A 88 12.40 -2.57 -14.28
N ILE A 89 11.95 -1.36 -13.91
CA ILE A 89 12.86 -0.23 -13.65
C ILE A 89 13.77 -0.55 -12.46
N GLN A 90 13.23 -1.14 -11.39
CA GLN A 90 14.03 -1.53 -10.22
C GLN A 90 15.04 -2.62 -10.56
N GLN A 91 14.62 -3.62 -11.32
CA GLN A 91 15.49 -4.69 -11.79
C GLN A 91 16.65 -4.17 -12.64
N GLU A 92 16.36 -3.28 -13.60
CA GLU A 92 17.38 -2.64 -14.44
C GLU A 92 18.38 -1.82 -13.60
N LEU A 93 17.89 -1.06 -12.62
CA LEU A 93 18.75 -0.29 -11.71
C LEU A 93 19.66 -1.21 -10.91
N TYR A 94 19.11 -2.27 -10.32
CA TYR A 94 19.88 -3.26 -9.56
C TYR A 94 21.00 -3.89 -10.40
N ILE A 95 20.67 -4.43 -11.58
CA ILE A 95 21.64 -5.06 -12.48
C ILE A 95 22.77 -4.10 -12.85
N ARG A 96 22.42 -2.86 -13.20
CA ARG A 96 23.41 -1.85 -13.61
C ARG A 96 24.32 -1.44 -12.45
N VAL A 97 23.75 -1.21 -11.27
CA VAL A 97 24.54 -0.87 -10.08
C VAL A 97 25.49 -2.02 -9.73
N LYS A 98 25.01 -3.26 -9.68
CA LYS A 98 25.85 -4.44 -9.38
C LYS A 98 26.95 -4.67 -10.42
N LYS A 99 26.71 -4.34 -11.69
CA LYS A 99 27.73 -4.41 -12.75
C LYS A 99 28.84 -3.38 -12.57
N ILE A 100 28.53 -2.20 -12.05
CA ILE A 100 29.51 -1.13 -11.81
C ILE A 100 30.25 -1.37 -10.48
N LYS A 101 29.51 -1.76 -9.44
CA LYS A 101 30.00 -1.93 -8.07
C LYS A 101 29.23 -3.08 -7.41
N ALA A 102 29.78 -4.28 -7.46
CA ALA A 102 29.12 -5.50 -6.98
C ALA A 102 28.77 -5.47 -5.48
N GLU A 103 29.59 -4.78 -4.69
CA GLU A 103 29.41 -4.61 -3.25
C GLU A 103 28.45 -3.48 -2.85
N ALA A 104 27.96 -2.69 -3.81
CA ALA A 104 26.95 -1.67 -3.52
C ALA A 104 25.65 -2.34 -3.05
N VAL A 105 25.08 -1.82 -1.96
CA VAL A 105 23.79 -2.27 -1.42
C VAL A 105 22.67 -1.48 -2.09
N VAL A 106 21.72 -2.19 -2.71
CA VAL A 106 20.58 -1.63 -3.44
C VAL A 106 19.29 -2.10 -2.77
N GLY A 107 18.42 -1.16 -2.42
CA GLY A 107 17.17 -1.48 -1.72
C GLY A 107 15.90 -1.08 -2.47
N ARG A 108 14.81 -1.81 -2.21
CA ARG A 108 13.48 -1.50 -2.72
C ARG A 108 12.63 -0.85 -1.63
N HIS A 109 12.26 0.41 -1.85
CA HIS A 109 11.25 1.09 -1.05
C HIS A 109 9.84 0.71 -1.51
N VAL A 110 9.00 0.27 -0.58
CA VAL A 110 7.57 0.01 -0.83
C VAL A 110 6.74 1.04 -0.06
N ASP A 111 6.04 1.89 -0.81
CA ASP A 111 5.28 2.99 -0.23
C ASP A 111 4.10 2.52 0.63
N HIS A 112 3.69 3.37 1.58
CA HIS A 112 2.70 3.01 2.60
C HIS A 112 1.36 2.52 2.02
N GLN A 113 0.93 3.04 0.86
CA GLN A 113 -0.34 2.58 0.29
C GLN A 113 -0.23 1.14 -0.16
N ARG A 114 0.92 0.79 -0.76
CA ARG A 114 1.24 -0.52 -1.31
C ARG A 114 1.54 -1.56 -0.23
N SER A 115 2.23 -1.17 0.84
CA SER A 115 2.44 -2.08 1.97
C SER A 115 1.14 -2.34 2.72
N SER A 116 0.27 -1.35 2.88
CA SER A 116 -0.82 -1.41 3.86
C SER A 116 -2.22 -1.69 3.30
N TRP A 117 -2.68 -1.00 2.24
CA TRP A 117 -4.12 -1.04 1.88
C TRP A 117 -4.47 -1.16 0.39
N ASP A 118 -3.50 -1.25 -0.53
CA ASP A 118 -3.79 -1.47 -1.96
C ASP A 118 -3.83 -2.98 -2.28
N PRO A 119 -5.01 -3.63 -2.31
CA PRO A 119 -5.10 -5.07 -2.55
C PRO A 119 -4.62 -5.44 -3.95
N PHE A 120 -4.76 -4.54 -4.94
CA PHE A 120 -4.36 -4.81 -6.31
C PHE A 120 -2.83 -4.83 -6.47
N TYR A 121 -2.11 -3.98 -5.73
CA TYR A 121 -0.65 -4.08 -5.67
C TYR A 121 -0.22 -5.37 -4.96
N ARG A 122 -0.81 -5.62 -3.79
CA ARG A 122 -0.49 -6.80 -2.96
C ARG A 122 -0.72 -8.11 -3.71
N SER A 123 -1.74 -8.19 -4.58
CA SER A 123 -2.00 -9.36 -5.42
C SER A 123 -1.08 -9.45 -6.64
N ALA A 124 -0.50 -8.33 -7.09
CA ALA A 124 0.29 -8.26 -8.30
C ALA A 124 1.77 -8.59 -8.06
N ILE A 125 2.39 -7.93 -7.09
CA ILE A 125 3.84 -8.03 -6.85
C ILE A 125 4.09 -8.53 -5.43
N SER A 126 4.80 -9.66 -5.32
CA SER A 126 5.20 -10.22 -4.04
C SER A 126 6.55 -9.65 -3.57
N TYR A 127 6.80 -9.67 -2.26
CA TYR A 127 8.11 -9.29 -1.73
C TYR A 127 9.21 -10.28 -2.16
N GLY A 128 8.88 -11.56 -2.28
CA GLY A 128 9.78 -12.58 -2.79
C GLY A 128 10.24 -12.32 -4.22
N GLN A 129 9.38 -11.75 -5.08
CA GLN A 129 9.77 -11.27 -6.41
C GLN A 129 10.72 -10.06 -6.31
N MET A 130 10.39 -9.07 -5.47
CA MET A 130 11.25 -7.89 -5.26
C MET A 130 12.65 -8.27 -4.78
N ALA A 131 12.77 -9.33 -3.98
CA ALA A 131 14.02 -9.79 -3.41
C ALA A 131 14.99 -10.38 -4.46
N GLU A 132 14.55 -10.72 -5.66
CA GLU A 132 15.43 -11.18 -6.74
C GLU A 132 16.35 -10.05 -7.27
N TYR A 133 15.98 -8.79 -7.01
CA TYR A 133 16.69 -7.61 -7.49
C TYR A 133 16.78 -6.51 -6.42
N ALA A 134 16.87 -6.91 -5.15
CA ALA A 134 17.13 -6.00 -4.04
C ALA A 134 17.94 -6.71 -2.95
N ASP A 135 18.97 -6.05 -2.41
CA ASP A 135 19.70 -6.53 -1.23
C ASP A 135 18.88 -6.32 0.05
N PHE A 136 17.98 -5.32 0.07
CA PHE A 136 17.01 -5.13 1.14
C PHE A 136 15.68 -4.56 0.64
N ILE A 137 14.60 -4.89 1.34
CA ILE A 137 13.26 -4.36 1.12
C ILE A 137 12.88 -3.51 2.33
N LYS A 138 12.41 -2.29 2.05
CA LYS A 138 11.94 -1.32 3.03
C LYS A 138 10.43 -1.14 2.86
N PRO A 139 9.59 -1.95 3.52
CA PRO A 139 8.17 -1.66 3.62
C PRO A 139 7.96 -0.48 4.57
N ILE A 140 7.15 0.49 4.16
CA ILE A 140 6.75 1.60 5.03
C ILE A 140 5.60 1.18 5.92
N LEU A 141 5.74 1.33 7.23
CA LEU A 141 4.76 0.91 8.24
C LEU A 141 4.45 2.09 9.18
N TYR A 142 3.59 3.01 8.73
CA TYR A 142 3.25 4.20 9.50
C TYR A 142 2.11 3.91 10.48
N HIS A 143 2.41 3.17 11.54
CA HIS A 143 1.44 2.70 12.53
C HIS A 143 0.51 3.77 13.10
N ASP A 144 1.00 4.98 13.38
CA ASP A 144 0.17 6.04 13.96
C ASP A 144 -0.80 6.62 12.93
N VAL A 145 -0.28 7.36 11.93
CA VAL A 145 -1.10 8.04 10.92
C VAL A 145 -1.85 7.07 10.00
N PHE A 146 -1.55 5.76 10.02
CA PHE A 146 -2.35 4.80 9.27
C PHE A 146 -3.79 4.77 9.75
N GLY A 147 -4.08 4.89 11.05
CA GLY A 147 -5.46 4.86 11.54
C GLY A 147 -6.37 5.92 10.90
N PRO A 148 -6.05 7.23 10.98
CA PRO A 148 -6.84 8.25 10.29
C PRO A 148 -6.83 8.08 8.76
N ARG A 149 -5.73 7.60 8.15
CA ARG A 149 -5.72 7.29 6.71
C ARG A 149 -6.67 6.15 6.36
N LEU A 150 -6.72 5.10 7.18
CA LEU A 150 -7.59 3.96 7.01
C LEU A 150 -9.05 4.41 7.13
N ARG A 151 -9.40 5.15 8.19
CA ARG A 151 -10.75 5.70 8.38
C ARG A 151 -11.20 6.55 7.19
N TYR A 152 -10.46 7.61 6.89
CA TYR A 152 -10.93 8.67 5.98
C TYR A 152 -10.56 8.46 4.50
N TRP A 153 -9.38 7.90 4.20
CA TRP A 153 -8.94 7.77 2.81
C TRP A 153 -9.31 6.43 2.19
N VAL A 154 -9.56 5.42 3.03
CA VAL A 154 -9.85 4.05 2.63
C VAL A 154 -11.31 3.74 2.96
N ILE A 155 -11.67 3.52 4.23
CA ILE A 155 -12.99 2.99 4.61
C ILE A 155 -14.13 3.91 4.20
N GLU A 156 -14.13 5.17 4.62
CA GLU A 156 -15.21 6.11 4.25
C GLU A 156 -15.34 6.22 2.74
N ARG A 157 -14.22 6.37 2.03
CA ARG A 157 -14.21 6.50 0.56
C ARG A 157 -14.69 5.22 -0.14
N TRP A 158 -14.26 4.07 0.33
CA TRP A 158 -14.62 2.76 -0.19
C TRP A 158 -16.10 2.51 0.01
N GLN A 159 -16.61 2.80 1.22
CA GLN A 159 -18.03 2.72 1.55
C GLN A 159 -18.85 3.67 0.68
N GLN A 160 -18.40 4.89 0.40
CA GLN A 160 -19.14 5.79 -0.51
C GLN A 160 -19.16 5.32 -1.98
N LEU A 161 -18.29 4.38 -2.36
CA LEU A 161 -18.08 3.93 -3.74
C LEU A 161 -18.19 2.40 -3.87
N ALA A 162 -17.04 1.72 -3.86
CA ALA A 162 -16.90 0.29 -4.14
C ALA A 162 -17.70 -0.63 -3.21
N PHE A 163 -18.03 -0.17 -2.01
CA PHE A 163 -18.71 -0.92 -0.94
C PHE A 163 -19.93 -0.17 -0.41
N ASN A 164 -20.64 0.56 -1.27
CA ASN A 164 -21.84 1.32 -0.86
C ASN A 164 -23.02 0.47 -0.36
N ASP A 165 -22.99 -0.83 -0.65
CA ASP A 165 -23.93 -1.80 -0.11
C ASP A 165 -23.60 -2.23 1.34
N PHE A 166 -22.46 -1.78 1.89
CA PHE A 166 -21.96 -2.10 3.23
C PHE A 166 -22.04 -0.89 4.16
N SER A 167 -22.10 -1.11 5.48
CA SER A 167 -21.75 -0.08 6.46
C SER A 167 -20.24 0.17 6.49
N GLU A 168 -19.79 1.26 7.10
CA GLU A 168 -18.36 1.53 7.29
C GLU A 168 -17.70 0.45 8.16
N GLU A 169 -18.39 -0.06 9.19
CA GLU A 169 -17.91 -1.14 10.04
C GLU A 169 -17.78 -2.44 9.27
N GLN A 170 -18.76 -2.79 8.43
CA GLN A 170 -18.67 -3.99 7.59
C GLN A 170 -17.55 -3.85 6.54
N THR A 171 -17.35 -2.64 6.00
CA THR A 171 -16.26 -2.35 5.05
C THR A 171 -14.90 -2.49 5.74
N LEU A 172 -14.76 -2.02 6.97
CA LEU A 172 -13.54 -2.16 7.77
C LEU A 172 -13.25 -3.62 8.12
N GLU A 173 -14.27 -4.38 8.54
CA GLU A 173 -14.09 -5.79 8.86
C GLU A 173 -13.67 -6.58 7.61
N TYR A 174 -14.35 -6.35 6.48
CA TYR A 174 -13.95 -6.93 5.21
C TYR A 174 -12.51 -6.53 4.81
N PHE A 175 -12.13 -5.27 5.02
CA PHE A 175 -10.77 -4.81 4.76
C PHE A 175 -9.74 -5.59 5.59
N TYR A 176 -9.97 -5.76 6.90
CA TYR A 176 -9.06 -6.51 7.76
C TYR A 176 -8.92 -7.97 7.35
N GLU A 177 -10.03 -8.63 7.02
CA GLU A 177 -10.03 -10.01 6.55
C GLU A 177 -9.33 -10.14 5.19
N MET A 178 -9.68 -9.30 4.22
CA MET A 178 -9.09 -9.30 2.88
C MET A 178 -7.58 -9.06 2.92
N MET A 179 -7.13 -8.17 3.80
CA MET A 179 -5.70 -7.85 3.96
C MET A 179 -5.00 -8.82 4.92
N GLY A 180 -5.70 -9.75 5.56
CA GLY A 180 -5.12 -10.72 6.48
C GLY A 180 -4.51 -10.07 7.72
N TYR A 181 -5.15 -9.04 8.27
CA TYR A 181 -4.70 -8.41 9.51
C TYR A 181 -5.13 -9.25 10.72
N ASP A 182 -4.15 -9.60 11.56
CA ASP A 182 -4.38 -10.37 12.78
C ASP A 182 -5.24 -9.59 13.77
N GLU A 183 -6.08 -10.29 14.53
CA GLU A 183 -7.00 -9.70 15.52
C GLU A 183 -6.34 -8.67 16.47
N PRO A 184 -5.12 -8.90 17.01
CA PRO A 184 -4.45 -7.91 17.86
C PRO A 184 -4.10 -6.58 17.17
N SER A 185 -4.04 -6.56 15.83
CA SER A 185 -3.76 -5.37 15.04
C SER A 185 -5.01 -4.59 14.63
N ARG A 186 -6.20 -5.17 14.80
CA ARG A 186 -7.47 -4.58 14.37
C ARG A 186 -7.93 -3.52 15.37
N VAL A 187 -8.20 -2.33 14.86
CA VAL A 187 -8.72 -1.20 15.63
C VAL A 187 -10.12 -0.88 15.15
N SER A 188 -11.05 -0.63 16.08
CA SER A 188 -12.44 -0.32 15.75
C SER A 188 -12.55 1.02 15.03
N LEU A 189 -13.57 1.16 14.18
CA LEU A 189 -13.76 2.29 13.29
C LEU A 189 -13.72 3.66 14.02
N ASP A 190 -14.35 3.73 15.19
CA ASP A 190 -14.45 4.90 16.07
C ASP A 190 -13.13 5.27 16.78
N ARG A 191 -12.19 4.32 16.86
CA ARG A 191 -10.89 4.50 17.53
C ARG A 191 -9.72 4.69 16.56
N LEU A 192 -9.91 4.39 15.28
CA LEU A 192 -8.88 4.51 14.24
C LEU A 192 -8.19 5.87 14.21
N GLU A 193 -8.97 6.96 14.30
CA GLU A 193 -8.41 8.31 14.25
C GLU A 193 -7.52 8.63 15.46
N ALA A 194 -7.97 8.24 16.65
CA ALA A 194 -7.29 8.57 17.89
C ALA A 194 -6.09 7.63 18.18
N GLU A 195 -6.22 6.34 17.88
CA GLU A 195 -5.26 5.33 18.31
C GLU A 195 -4.21 5.00 17.24
N GLY A 196 -4.51 5.18 15.96
CA GLY A 196 -3.70 4.57 14.90
C GLY A 196 -3.80 3.04 14.89
N MET A 197 -3.10 2.39 13.97
CA MET A 197 -3.05 0.92 13.85
C MET A 197 -2.04 0.25 14.80
N GLY A 198 -1.04 1.00 15.26
CA GLY A 198 -0.19 0.59 16.37
C GLY A 198 0.87 -0.49 16.12
N PRO A 199 1.54 -0.94 17.21
CA PRO A 199 2.67 -1.87 17.12
C PRO A 199 2.35 -3.25 16.53
N GLU A 200 1.15 -3.78 16.77
CA GLU A 200 0.77 -5.10 16.25
C GLU A 200 0.60 -5.10 14.73
N TYR A 201 0.13 -4.00 14.15
CA TYR A 201 0.15 -3.81 12.70
C TYR A 201 1.60 -3.84 12.15
N VAL A 202 2.55 -3.23 12.86
CA VAL A 202 3.97 -3.26 12.47
C VAL A 202 4.52 -4.69 12.54
N TYR A 203 4.20 -5.43 13.60
CA TYR A 203 4.57 -6.84 13.73
C TYR A 203 4.06 -7.65 12.53
N GLY A 204 2.75 -7.65 12.28
CA GLY A 204 2.12 -8.48 11.26
C GLY A 204 2.66 -8.18 9.86
N GLU A 205 2.76 -6.91 9.48
CA GLU A 205 3.26 -6.54 8.16
C GLU A 205 4.77 -6.77 7.99
N THR A 206 5.55 -6.60 9.06
CA THR A 206 6.99 -6.96 9.04
C THR A 206 7.15 -8.46 8.87
N LYS A 207 6.43 -9.27 9.66
CA LYS A 207 6.48 -10.73 9.61
C LYS A 207 6.09 -11.25 8.23
N ARG A 208 4.98 -10.74 7.67
CA ARG A 208 4.55 -11.04 6.30
C ARG A 208 5.64 -10.75 5.27
N CYS A 209 6.37 -9.63 5.43
CA CYS A 209 7.48 -9.29 4.55
C CYS A 209 8.63 -10.29 4.71
N VAL A 210 9.08 -10.55 5.94
CA VAL A 210 10.17 -11.50 6.25
C VAL A 210 9.90 -12.89 5.67
N GLU A 211 8.70 -13.43 5.94
CA GLU A 211 8.29 -14.76 5.46
C GLU A 211 8.24 -14.81 3.93
N ASN A 212 7.71 -13.78 3.28
CA ASN A 212 7.57 -13.76 1.83
C ASN A 212 8.91 -13.55 1.09
N VAL A 213 9.84 -12.80 1.70
CA VAL A 213 11.22 -12.63 1.19
C VAL A 213 12.02 -13.92 1.31
N ALA A 214 11.71 -14.77 2.29
CA ALA A 214 12.33 -16.07 2.49
C ALA A 214 13.87 -16.02 2.53
N GLY A 215 14.42 -14.97 3.16
CA GLY A 215 15.86 -14.78 3.36
C GLY A 215 16.65 -14.30 2.13
N LYS A 216 15.99 -14.05 0.99
CA LYS A 216 16.65 -13.60 -0.25
C LYS A 216 17.17 -12.15 -0.20
N ALA A 217 16.52 -11.32 0.61
CA ALA A 217 16.89 -9.93 0.87
C ALA A 217 16.72 -9.62 2.34
N LYS A 218 17.35 -8.55 2.82
CA LYS A 218 17.14 -8.03 4.17
C LYS A 218 15.81 -7.30 4.27
N VAL A 219 15.13 -7.38 5.42
CA VAL A 219 13.88 -6.64 5.66
C VAL A 219 14.14 -5.52 6.66
N ILE A 220 13.96 -4.28 6.20
CA ILE A 220 14.23 -3.06 6.97
C ILE A 220 12.95 -2.21 7.01
N PRO A 221 11.98 -2.50 7.89
CA PRO A 221 10.76 -1.71 8.00
C PRO A 221 11.05 -0.24 8.30
N GLY A 222 10.40 0.63 7.52
CA GLY A 222 10.40 2.06 7.74
C GLY A 222 9.31 2.43 8.75
N ILE A 223 9.71 2.68 10.00
CA ILE A 223 8.79 3.04 11.09
C ILE A 223 8.44 4.52 10.98
N GLY A 224 7.15 4.83 10.91
CA GLY A 224 6.66 6.21 10.88
C GLY A 224 6.88 6.93 12.21
N ILE A 225 7.36 8.17 12.13
CA ILE A 225 7.57 9.09 13.24
C ILE A 225 7.00 10.44 12.84
N ASP A 226 6.08 10.97 13.65
CA ASP A 226 5.51 12.32 13.50
C ASP A 226 5.01 12.64 12.07
N VAL A 227 4.53 11.64 11.33
CA VAL A 227 4.24 11.76 9.90
C VAL A 227 3.05 12.70 9.67
N LEU A 228 3.19 13.62 8.71
CA LEU A 228 2.13 14.57 8.35
C LEU A 228 0.79 13.90 8.01
N TRP A 229 -0.26 14.38 8.69
CA TRP A 229 -1.65 14.08 8.38
C TRP A 229 -2.15 15.09 7.36
N HIS A 230 -2.62 14.62 6.18
CA HIS A 230 -3.05 15.51 5.10
C HIS A 230 -4.57 15.77 5.12
N GLY A 231 -5.19 15.72 6.30
CA GLY A 231 -6.57 16.19 6.52
C GLY A 231 -6.53 17.53 7.28
N GLY A 232 -6.76 18.65 6.59
CA GLY A 232 -6.71 19.99 7.19
C GLY A 232 -5.33 20.65 7.07
N ASP A 233 -4.87 21.31 8.13
CA ASP A 233 -3.69 22.21 8.17
C ASP A 233 -2.32 21.49 8.08
N GLN A 234 -2.26 20.30 7.48
CA GLN A 234 -1.04 19.51 7.29
C GLN A 234 -0.21 19.32 8.57
N GLN A 235 -0.85 19.14 9.72
CA GLN A 235 -0.15 18.98 10.99
C GLN A 235 0.47 17.57 11.10
N PRO A 236 1.63 17.42 11.75
CA PRO A 236 2.21 16.11 12.05
C PRO A 236 1.28 15.30 12.95
N PHE A 237 1.08 14.03 12.62
CA PHE A 237 0.45 13.10 13.54
C PHE A 237 1.51 12.66 14.54
N HIS A 238 1.53 13.31 15.70
CA HIS A 238 2.55 13.15 16.72
C HIS A 238 2.60 11.72 17.26
N SER A 239 3.77 11.09 17.18
CA SER A 239 4.00 9.76 17.74
C SER A 239 4.05 9.81 19.26
N ASP A 240 3.41 8.84 19.91
CA ASP A 240 3.62 8.57 21.33
C ASP A 240 4.97 7.84 21.52
N PRO A 241 5.89 8.34 22.36
CA PRO A 241 7.21 7.73 22.54
C PRO A 241 7.18 6.26 22.94
N LEU A 242 6.28 5.85 23.84
CA LEU A 242 6.22 4.47 24.33
C LEU A 242 5.65 3.55 23.25
N ARG A 243 4.63 3.99 22.52
CA ARG A 243 4.06 3.26 21.39
C ARG A 243 5.06 3.11 20.24
N LEU A 244 5.84 4.16 19.96
CA LEU A 244 6.93 4.12 18.97
C LEU A 244 8.00 3.09 19.35
N GLN A 245 8.44 3.07 20.61
CA GLN A 245 9.39 2.06 21.10
C GLN A 245 8.83 0.65 20.95
N LYS A 246 7.55 0.44 21.31
CA LYS A 246 6.89 -0.86 21.11
C LYS A 246 6.83 -1.26 19.64
N ALA A 247 6.51 -0.34 18.73
CA ALA A 247 6.51 -0.63 17.29
C ALA A 247 7.90 -1.09 16.79
N ILE A 248 8.97 -0.48 17.31
CA ILE A 248 10.35 -0.88 17.03
C ILE A 248 10.63 -2.30 17.53
N TYR A 249 10.29 -2.60 18.78
CA TYR A 249 10.49 -3.93 19.36
C TYR A 249 9.70 -5.01 18.60
N ARG A 250 8.45 -4.71 18.26
CA ARG A 250 7.58 -5.60 17.50
C ARG A 250 8.09 -5.84 16.07
N ALA A 251 8.70 -4.86 15.41
CA ALA A 251 9.37 -5.07 14.14
C ALA A 251 10.55 -6.05 14.24
N ILE A 252 11.40 -5.91 15.26
CA ILE A 252 12.54 -6.84 15.47
C ILE A 252 12.05 -8.24 15.83
N GLU A 253 11.05 -8.34 16.72
CA GLU A 253 10.44 -9.63 17.09
C GLU A 253 9.83 -10.36 15.87
N ALA A 254 9.31 -9.61 14.91
CA ALA A 254 8.81 -10.13 13.63
C ALA A 254 9.92 -10.61 12.67
N GLY A 255 11.20 -10.46 13.04
CA GLY A 255 12.35 -10.92 12.26
C GLY A 255 12.96 -9.86 11.32
N ALA A 256 12.70 -8.57 11.54
CA ALA A 256 13.38 -7.53 10.78
C ALA A 256 14.91 -7.58 10.96
N ASP A 257 15.65 -7.42 9.87
CA ASP A 257 17.10 -7.35 9.87
C ASP A 257 17.64 -5.97 10.28
N GLY A 258 16.80 -4.96 10.25
CA GLY A 258 17.15 -3.58 10.58
C GLY A 258 15.92 -2.70 10.69
N LEU A 259 16.13 -1.42 11.01
CA LEU A 259 15.06 -0.45 11.22
C LEU A 259 15.43 0.86 10.54
N LEU A 260 14.43 1.62 10.08
CA LEU A 260 14.65 2.95 9.53
C LEU A 260 13.59 3.94 10.02
N ALA A 261 14.03 5.01 10.69
CA ALA A 261 13.18 6.13 11.09
C ALA A 261 12.65 6.89 9.87
N SER A 262 11.35 6.81 9.63
CA SER A 262 10.67 7.41 8.47
C SER A 262 9.66 8.47 8.91
N ARG A 263 9.38 9.53 8.14
CA ARG A 263 9.72 9.70 6.72
C ARG A 263 10.75 10.78 6.43
N GLU A 264 10.75 11.88 7.17
CA GLU A 264 11.57 13.06 6.92
C GLU A 264 12.13 13.54 8.26
N TYR A 265 13.45 13.73 8.34
CA TYR A 265 14.12 14.05 9.61
C TYR A 265 13.66 15.40 10.15
N ASP A 266 13.49 16.38 9.27
CA ASP A 266 13.11 17.75 9.62
C ASP A 266 11.68 17.86 10.19
N GLU A 267 10.83 16.85 9.95
CA GLU A 267 9.47 16.76 10.49
C GLU A 267 9.43 16.13 11.90
N MET A 268 10.50 15.45 12.33
CA MET A 268 10.49 14.66 13.56
C MET A 268 10.84 15.50 14.79
N ARG A 269 10.05 15.37 15.85
CA ARG A 269 10.40 15.97 17.14
C ARG A 269 11.59 15.25 17.75
N PHE A 270 12.46 16.00 18.43
CA PHE A 270 13.58 15.43 19.18
C PHE A 270 13.16 14.39 20.21
N SER A 271 11.98 14.52 20.82
CA SER A 271 11.43 13.53 21.74
C SER A 271 11.19 12.18 21.06
N SER A 272 10.64 12.20 19.84
CA SER A 272 10.33 11.00 19.07
C SER A 272 11.61 10.34 18.54
N LEU A 273 12.56 11.14 18.06
CA LEU A 273 13.90 10.68 17.67
C LEU A 273 14.66 10.06 18.84
N ARG A 274 14.58 10.67 20.03
CA ARG A 274 15.17 10.11 21.25
C ARG A 274 14.56 8.76 21.58
N ALA A 275 13.23 8.66 21.55
CA ALA A 275 12.52 7.41 21.80
C ALA A 275 12.94 6.30 20.82
N PHE A 276 13.05 6.62 19.53
CA PHE A 276 13.56 5.69 18.51
C PHE A 276 14.99 5.24 18.83
N GLY A 277 15.89 6.19 19.11
CA GLY A 277 17.29 5.90 19.42
C GLY A 277 17.47 5.10 20.71
N ASP A 278 16.65 5.36 21.73
CA ASP A 278 16.66 4.61 22.99
C ASP A 278 16.24 3.15 22.77
N ALA A 279 15.20 2.90 21.96
CA ALA A 279 14.80 1.54 21.61
C ALA A 279 15.89 0.80 20.82
N VAL A 280 16.51 1.45 19.83
CA VAL A 280 17.59 0.83 19.04
C VAL A 280 18.77 0.45 19.93
N ARG A 281 19.19 1.32 20.87
CA ARG A 281 20.27 1.02 21.83
C ARG A 281 19.95 -0.16 22.75
N GLN A 282 18.68 -0.34 23.12
CA GLN A 282 18.26 -1.48 23.96
C GLN A 282 18.28 -2.80 23.19
N LEU A 283 18.05 -2.76 21.87
CA LEU A 283 18.05 -3.94 21.00
C LEU A 283 19.45 -4.35 20.51
N MET A 284 20.38 -3.38 20.44
CA MET A 284 21.75 -3.56 19.97
C MET A 284 22.76 -3.19 21.06
N PRO A 285 22.89 -4.01 22.13
CA PRO A 285 23.84 -3.76 23.22
C PRO A 285 25.31 -3.89 22.79
#